data_AF-A0A067RMM6-F1
#
_entry.id   AF-A0A067RMM6-F1
#
_cell.length_a   1.000
_cell.length_b   1.000
_cell.length_c   1.000
_cell.angle_alpha   90.00
_cell.angle_beta   90.00
_cell.angle_gamma   90.00
#
_symmetry.space_group_name_H-M   'P 1'
#
loop_
_entity.id
_entity.type
_entity.pdbx_description
1 polymer ?
#
loop_
_entity_poly.entity_id
_entity_poly.type
_entity_poly.pdbx_seq_one_letter_code
_entity_poly.pdbx_strand_id
1 'polypeptide(L)'
;MASSKVHGIQRVISKLASSINAGNYYEAHQMYRTLYFRYLGQKKYGDLLDLLFDGAVLLLRHDQQTSGADLAILLVDVLIKAEASISEDQFNKLSRLFGMISSDVPERETFLANALQWSVRESHEYKSGHPQLHQSIAQILWKEKNYVLARYHFLHSTDGFGCAAMLVELHRQRGYSSEVDLFIAQAVLQYLCLHNKTSAKDVFDSYTTQHPIIKKTGPPYILPLLNFIWFLLKVVESGKLAAFTVLCQQYQTSIERDPSYIEYLDKIAQIFFGVPPPRPRSQGLFGMCKMQF
;
A
#
# COMPACT_ATOMS: atom_id res chain seq x y z
N MET A 1 45.61 -4.72 3.51
CA MET A 1 44.73 -5.90 3.29
C MET A 1 43.26 -5.56 2.99
N ALA A 2 42.74 -4.38 3.35
CA ALA A 2 41.39 -3.94 2.93
C ALA A 2 41.30 -3.65 1.42
N SER A 3 42.35 -3.05 0.83
CA SER A 3 42.40 -2.69 -0.59
C SER A 3 42.23 -3.89 -1.54
N SER A 4 42.84 -5.05 -1.27
CA SER A 4 42.74 -6.22 -2.17
C SER A 4 41.36 -6.90 -2.17
N LYS A 5 40.58 -6.76 -1.09
CA LYS A 5 39.21 -7.31 -0.98
C LYS A 5 38.20 -6.52 -1.81
N VAL A 6 38.32 -5.19 -1.82
CA VAL A 6 37.47 -4.29 -2.63
C VAL A 6 37.67 -4.56 -4.12
N HIS A 7 38.91 -4.80 -4.56
CA HIS A 7 39.24 -5.14 -5.95
C HIS A 7 38.62 -6.47 -6.42
N GLY A 8 38.46 -7.45 -5.52
CA GLY A 8 37.85 -8.73 -5.83
C GLY A 8 36.36 -8.64 -6.14
N ILE A 9 35.62 -7.86 -5.35
CA ILE A 9 34.16 -7.64 -5.51
C ILE A 9 33.89 -6.89 -6.81
N GLN A 10 34.62 -5.80 -7.07
CA GLN A 10 34.48 -4.99 -8.28
C GLN A 10 34.72 -5.81 -9.55
N ARG A 11 35.69 -6.74 -9.50
CA ARG A 11 35.98 -7.65 -10.62
C ARG A 11 34.84 -8.65 -10.86
N VAL A 12 34.18 -9.14 -9.81
CA VAL A 12 33.03 -10.04 -9.95
C VAL A 12 31.82 -9.29 -10.53
N ILE A 13 31.53 -8.08 -10.04
CA ILE A 13 30.46 -7.22 -10.56
C ILE A 13 30.70 -6.91 -12.04
N SER A 14 31.92 -6.54 -12.41
CA SER A 14 32.29 -6.24 -13.81
C SER A 14 32.12 -7.45 -14.73
N LYS A 15 32.44 -8.66 -14.24
CA LYS A 15 32.22 -9.91 -14.99
C LYS A 15 30.74 -10.23 -15.16
N LEU A 16 29.92 -10.02 -14.13
CA LEU A 16 28.47 -10.23 -14.21
C LEU A 16 27.82 -9.27 -15.20
N ALA A 17 28.17 -7.98 -15.12
CA ALA A 17 27.71 -6.99 -16.09
C ALA A 17 28.12 -7.35 -17.53
N SER A 18 29.36 -7.79 -17.72
CA SER A 18 29.84 -8.25 -19.04
C SER A 18 29.08 -9.49 -19.53
N SER A 19 28.77 -10.44 -18.65
CA SER A 19 27.99 -11.64 -18.98
C SER A 19 26.57 -11.30 -19.43
N ILE A 20 25.92 -10.37 -18.73
CA ILE A 20 24.58 -9.89 -19.10
C ILE A 20 24.62 -9.14 -20.43
N ASN A 21 25.60 -8.27 -20.64
CA ASN A 21 25.78 -7.56 -21.91
C ASN A 21 26.07 -8.50 -23.08
N ALA A 22 26.67 -9.65 -22.82
CA ALA A 22 26.88 -10.71 -23.81
C ALA A 22 25.65 -11.60 -24.05
N GLY A 23 24.53 -11.35 -23.36
CA GLY A 23 23.29 -12.14 -23.47
C GLY A 23 23.27 -13.43 -22.66
N ASN A 24 24.30 -13.70 -21.85
CA ASN A 24 24.40 -14.90 -21.00
C ASN A 24 23.67 -14.67 -19.67
N TYR A 25 22.35 -14.47 -19.76
CA TYR A 25 21.51 -14.06 -18.63
C TYR A 25 21.33 -15.16 -17.58
N TYR A 26 21.13 -16.41 -18.03
CA TYR A 26 20.94 -17.55 -17.15
C TYR A 26 22.19 -17.81 -16.31
N GLU A 27 23.37 -17.81 -16.94
CA GLU A 27 24.65 -17.99 -16.27
C GLU A 27 24.89 -16.86 -15.27
N ALA A 28 24.61 -15.61 -15.67
CA ALA A 28 24.72 -14.46 -14.77
C ALA A 28 23.80 -14.63 -13.54
N HIS A 29 22.54 -15.04 -13.75
CA HIS A 29 21.58 -15.27 -12.68
C HIS A 29 22.04 -16.37 -11.71
N GLN A 30 22.51 -17.52 -12.21
CA GLN A 30 23.06 -18.58 -11.35
C GLN A 30 24.31 -18.13 -10.57
N MET A 31 25.13 -17.28 -11.19
CA MET A 31 26.27 -16.68 -10.51
C MET A 31 25.83 -15.74 -9.38
N TYR A 32 24.81 -14.89 -9.58
CA TYR A 32 24.25 -14.07 -8.50
C TYR A 32 23.75 -14.93 -7.33
N ARG A 33 23.01 -16.02 -7.61
CA ARG A 33 22.53 -16.96 -6.57
C ARG A 33 23.67 -17.61 -5.80
N THR A 34 24.74 -18.01 -6.51
CA THR A 34 25.94 -18.56 -5.88
C THR A 34 26.62 -17.55 -4.96
N LEU A 35 26.72 -16.29 -5.40
CA LEU A 35 27.29 -15.20 -4.61
C LEU A 35 26.44 -14.88 -3.38
N TYR A 36 25.11 -14.95 -3.51
CA TYR A 36 24.18 -14.79 -2.40
C TYR A 36 24.51 -15.75 -1.26
N PHE A 37 24.55 -17.07 -1.49
CA PHE A 37 24.86 -18.03 -0.42
C PHE A 37 26.25 -17.80 0.18
N ARG A 38 27.23 -17.46 -0.67
CA ARG A 38 28.60 -17.22 -0.24
C ARG A 38 28.72 -15.98 0.66
N TYR A 39 28.10 -14.86 0.28
CA TYR A 39 28.20 -13.60 1.04
C TYR A 39 27.30 -13.63 2.27
N LEU A 40 26.16 -14.31 2.19
CA LEU A 40 25.29 -14.57 3.33
C LEU A 40 26.03 -15.38 4.41
N GLY A 41 26.73 -16.46 4.02
CA GLY A 41 27.56 -17.25 4.95
C GLY A 41 28.72 -16.45 5.55
N GLN A 42 29.22 -15.43 4.84
CA GLN A 42 30.25 -14.51 5.33
C GLN A 42 29.68 -13.33 6.15
N LYS A 43 28.36 -13.25 6.32
CA LYS A 43 27.66 -12.12 6.96
C LYS A 43 27.99 -10.75 6.34
N LYS A 44 28.28 -10.71 5.05
CA LYS A 44 28.54 -9.46 4.29
C LYS A 44 27.23 -8.89 3.77
N TYR A 45 26.35 -8.49 4.68
CA TYR A 45 24.99 -8.09 4.32
C TYR A 45 24.94 -6.83 3.45
N GLY A 46 25.72 -5.79 3.79
CA GLY A 46 25.77 -4.54 3.00
C GLY A 46 26.18 -4.77 1.54
N ASP A 47 27.36 -5.36 1.33
CA ASP A 47 27.86 -5.71 -0.01
C ASP A 47 26.87 -6.59 -0.80
N LEU A 48 26.17 -7.51 -0.11
CA LEU A 48 25.22 -8.42 -0.73
C LEU A 48 23.92 -7.71 -1.14
N LEU A 49 23.41 -6.79 -0.32
CA LEU A 49 22.21 -6.00 -0.65
C LEU A 49 22.44 -5.16 -1.90
N ASP A 50 23.59 -4.48 -1.99
CA ASP A 50 23.92 -3.67 -3.17
C ASP A 50 24.13 -4.57 -4.42
N LEU A 51 24.82 -5.70 -4.27
CA LEU A 51 25.01 -6.67 -5.35
C LEU A 51 23.69 -7.19 -5.92
N LEU A 52 22.75 -7.57 -5.03
CA LEU A 52 21.44 -8.09 -5.45
C LEU A 52 20.57 -7.00 -6.05
N PHE A 53 20.58 -5.80 -5.48
CA PHE A 53 19.82 -4.67 -6.01
C PHE A 53 20.27 -4.30 -7.42
N ASP A 54 21.57 -4.09 -7.62
CA ASP A 54 22.14 -3.73 -8.91
C ASP A 54 21.93 -4.86 -9.94
N GLY A 55 22.08 -6.12 -9.51
CA GLY A 55 21.83 -7.29 -10.35
C GLY A 55 20.38 -7.42 -10.78
N ALA A 56 19.44 -7.24 -9.86
CA ALA A 56 18.01 -7.27 -10.15
C ALA A 56 17.62 -6.15 -11.13
N VAL A 57 18.04 -4.92 -10.86
CA VAL A 57 17.81 -3.76 -11.75
C VAL A 57 18.37 -4.02 -13.14
N LEU A 58 19.58 -4.58 -13.23
CA LEU A 58 20.22 -4.85 -14.51
C LEU A 58 19.48 -5.93 -15.31
N LEU A 59 19.09 -7.04 -14.68
CA LEU A 59 18.31 -8.09 -15.34
C LEU A 59 16.93 -7.59 -15.80
N LEU A 60 16.24 -6.82 -14.97
CA LEU A 60 14.94 -6.22 -15.30
C LEU A 60 15.04 -5.24 -16.49
N ARG A 61 16.15 -4.50 -16.62
CA ARG A 61 16.41 -3.63 -17.78
C ARG A 61 16.62 -4.39 -19.08
N HIS A 62 17.07 -5.64 -19.02
CA HIS A 62 17.26 -6.55 -20.16
C HIS A 62 16.05 -7.47 -20.37
N ASP A 63 14.89 -7.11 -19.79
CA ASP A 63 13.63 -7.86 -19.86
C ASP A 63 13.69 -9.30 -19.32
N GLN A 64 14.69 -9.59 -18.46
CA GLN A 64 14.80 -10.87 -17.76
C GLN A 64 13.97 -10.83 -16.47
N GLN A 65 12.64 -10.73 -16.64
CA GLN A 65 11.71 -10.42 -15.54
C GLN A 65 11.76 -11.43 -14.39
N THR A 66 11.66 -12.73 -14.69
CA THR A 66 11.68 -13.79 -13.67
C THR A 66 13.00 -13.83 -12.90
N SER A 67 14.14 -13.73 -13.58
CA SER A 67 15.45 -13.71 -12.94
C SER A 67 15.66 -12.45 -12.09
N GLY A 68 15.20 -11.29 -12.58
CA GLY A 68 15.24 -10.04 -11.82
C GLY A 68 14.36 -10.08 -10.57
N ALA A 69 13.15 -10.64 -10.67
CA ALA A 69 12.23 -10.81 -9.55
C ALA A 69 12.78 -11.81 -8.51
N ASP A 70 13.40 -12.92 -8.92
CA ASP A 70 14.08 -13.85 -8.01
C ASP A 70 15.18 -13.14 -7.21
N LEU A 71 16.02 -12.33 -7.86
CA LEU A 71 17.06 -11.56 -7.15
C LEU A 71 16.45 -10.52 -6.19
N ALA A 72 15.33 -9.89 -6.57
CA ALA A 72 14.61 -8.97 -5.70
C ALA A 72 14.04 -9.67 -4.45
N ILE A 73 13.52 -10.89 -4.60
CA ILE A 73 13.07 -11.73 -3.48
C ILE A 73 14.24 -12.10 -2.57
N LEU A 74 15.39 -12.48 -3.14
CA LEU A 74 16.61 -12.74 -2.37
C LEU A 74 17.07 -11.50 -1.61
N LEU A 75 16.95 -10.30 -2.18
CA LEU A 75 17.27 -9.05 -1.50
C LEU A 75 16.42 -8.88 -0.23
N VAL A 76 15.12 -9.13 -0.29
CA VAL A 76 14.24 -9.06 0.88
C VAL A 76 14.61 -10.10 1.93
N ASP A 77 14.95 -11.32 1.51
CA ASP A 77 15.45 -12.36 2.41
C ASP A 77 16.74 -11.94 3.13
N VAL A 78 17.65 -11.23 2.45
CA VAL A 78 18.86 -10.66 3.08
C VAL A 78 18.48 -9.59 4.09
N LEU A 79 17.54 -8.68 3.79
CA LEU A 79 17.06 -7.68 4.75
C LEU A 79 16.50 -8.33 6.02
N ILE A 80 15.75 -9.42 5.86
CA ILE A 80 15.22 -10.24 6.95
C ILE A 80 16.35 -10.87 7.78
N LYS A 81 17.32 -11.52 7.14
CA LYS A 81 18.41 -12.23 7.83
C LYS A 81 19.45 -11.31 8.44
N ALA A 82 19.62 -10.12 7.89
CA ALA A 82 20.50 -9.09 8.40
C ALA A 82 19.89 -8.32 9.58
N GLU A 83 18.61 -8.54 9.88
CA GLU A 83 17.84 -7.70 10.81
C GLU A 83 18.01 -6.21 10.46
N ALA A 84 17.98 -5.91 9.16
CA ALA A 84 18.25 -4.58 8.65
C ALA A 84 17.17 -3.61 9.14
N SER A 85 17.62 -2.45 9.61
CA SER A 85 16.71 -1.41 10.08
C SER A 85 15.93 -0.79 8.92
N ILE A 86 14.71 -0.33 9.21
CA ILE A 86 13.90 0.40 8.25
C ILE A 86 14.60 1.73 7.95
N SER A 87 14.70 2.04 6.66
CA SER A 87 15.23 3.32 6.20
C SER A 87 14.61 3.70 4.86
N GLU A 88 14.63 4.98 4.56
CA GLU A 88 14.11 5.51 3.30
C GLU A 88 14.84 4.92 2.08
N ASP A 89 16.16 4.66 2.18
CA ASP A 89 16.93 4.00 1.11
C ASP A 89 16.37 2.62 0.77
N GLN A 90 16.03 1.81 1.78
CA GLN A 90 15.48 0.48 1.56
C GLN A 90 14.09 0.55 0.94
N PHE A 91 13.22 1.46 1.38
CA PHE A 91 11.91 1.64 0.75
C PHE A 91 12.02 2.13 -0.69
N ASN A 92 12.97 3.02 -0.99
CA ASN A 92 13.24 3.48 -2.34
C ASN A 92 13.72 2.32 -3.24
N LYS A 93 14.64 1.48 -2.75
CA LYS A 93 15.11 0.28 -3.45
C LYS A 93 13.97 -0.71 -3.71
N LEU A 94 13.19 -1.05 -2.70
CA LEU A 94 12.07 -1.99 -2.82
C LEU A 94 10.98 -1.49 -3.76
N SER A 95 10.59 -0.22 -3.64
CA SER A 95 9.57 0.39 -4.50
C SER A 95 10.04 0.47 -5.95
N ARG A 96 11.32 0.80 -6.17
CA ARG A 96 11.90 0.80 -7.52
C ARG A 96 11.89 -0.61 -8.13
N LEU A 97 12.27 -1.64 -7.38
CA LEU A 97 12.20 -3.02 -7.87
C LEU A 97 10.76 -3.42 -8.19
N PHE A 98 9.80 -3.13 -7.30
CA PHE A 98 8.38 -3.42 -7.54
C PHE A 98 7.86 -2.79 -8.83
N GLY A 99 8.20 -1.53 -9.09
CA GLY A 99 7.77 -0.82 -10.30
C GLY A 99 8.51 -1.23 -11.58
N MET A 100 9.60 -2.00 -11.46
CA MET A 100 10.33 -2.55 -12.61
C MET A 100 9.89 -3.98 -12.95
N ILE A 101 9.38 -4.74 -11.98
CA ILE A 101 8.88 -6.10 -12.21
C ILE A 101 7.51 -6.01 -12.89
N SER A 102 7.36 -6.69 -14.03
CA SER A 102 6.07 -6.74 -14.76
C SER A 102 4.94 -7.31 -13.89
N SER A 103 3.72 -6.77 -14.05
CA SER A 103 2.51 -7.29 -13.42
C SER A 103 2.14 -8.71 -13.84
N ASP A 104 2.66 -9.17 -14.98
CA ASP A 104 2.37 -10.51 -15.52
C ASP A 104 3.20 -11.61 -14.83
N VAL A 105 4.15 -11.22 -13.97
CA VAL A 105 5.08 -12.14 -13.30
C VAL A 105 4.57 -12.48 -11.90
N PRO A 106 4.26 -13.76 -11.60
CA PRO A 106 3.73 -14.17 -10.30
C PRO A 106 4.65 -13.83 -9.12
N GLU A 107 5.97 -13.83 -9.35
CA GLU A 107 6.97 -13.49 -8.35
C GLU A 107 6.83 -12.05 -7.84
N ARG A 108 6.16 -11.16 -8.59
CA ARG A 108 5.88 -9.78 -8.15
C ARG A 108 5.04 -9.74 -6.88
N GLU A 109 4.03 -10.59 -6.78
CA GLU A 109 3.18 -10.70 -5.59
C GLU A 109 3.95 -11.27 -4.40
N THR A 110 4.79 -12.29 -4.67
CA THR A 110 5.64 -12.90 -3.64
C THR A 110 6.66 -11.89 -3.10
N PHE A 111 7.29 -11.12 -3.99
CA PHE A 111 8.19 -10.03 -3.62
C PHE A 111 7.49 -8.99 -2.74
N LEU A 112 6.30 -8.54 -3.14
CA LEU A 112 5.52 -7.55 -2.39
C LEU A 112 5.14 -8.07 -1.00
N ALA A 113 4.63 -9.31 -0.90
CA ALA A 113 4.26 -9.92 0.36
C ALA A 113 5.45 -10.00 1.33
N ASN A 114 6.61 -10.45 0.83
CA ASN A 114 7.83 -10.53 1.63
C ASN A 114 8.31 -9.14 2.08
N ALA A 115 8.26 -8.14 1.19
CA ALA A 115 8.69 -6.78 1.48
C ALA A 115 7.80 -6.12 2.56
N LEU A 116 6.48 -6.31 2.47
CA LEU A 116 5.54 -5.84 3.48
C LEU A 116 5.77 -6.53 4.81
N GLN A 117 5.94 -7.86 4.82
CA GLN A 117 6.22 -8.62 6.03
C GLN A 117 7.53 -8.16 6.70
N TRP A 118 8.58 -7.88 5.92
CA TRP A 118 9.81 -7.31 6.45
C TRP A 118 9.57 -5.93 7.09
N SER A 119 8.76 -5.08 6.48
CA SER A 119 8.49 -3.73 6.97
C SER A 119 7.69 -3.64 8.28
N VAL A 120 7.08 -4.75 8.75
CA VAL A 120 6.37 -4.82 10.04
C VAL A 120 7.34 -4.88 11.24
N ARG A 121 8.60 -5.30 11.02
CA ARG A 121 9.50 -5.76 12.09
C ARG A 121 9.81 -4.74 13.18
N GLU A 122 9.87 -3.45 12.88
CA GLU A 122 10.26 -2.43 13.86
C GLU A 122 9.09 -1.84 14.63
N SER A 123 7.87 -1.91 14.10
CA SER A 123 6.70 -1.28 14.72
C SER A 123 5.54 -2.25 14.87
N HIS A 124 5.20 -2.54 16.13
CA HIS A 124 4.00 -3.30 16.50
C HIS A 124 2.70 -2.55 16.14
N GLU A 125 2.79 -1.27 15.76
CA GLU A 125 1.64 -0.46 15.36
C GLU A 125 1.13 -0.83 13.96
N TYR A 126 2.01 -1.32 13.07
CA TYR A 126 1.70 -1.53 11.65
C TYR A 126 1.58 -3.01 11.30
N LYS A 127 0.44 -3.62 11.63
CA LYS A 127 0.20 -5.07 11.46
C LYS A 127 0.22 -5.56 10.00
N SER A 128 -0.06 -4.68 9.03
CA SER A 128 -0.16 -5.01 7.60
C SER A 128 1.04 -4.55 6.75
N GLY A 129 2.00 -3.85 7.35
CA GLY A 129 3.15 -3.27 6.65
C GLY A 129 3.31 -1.77 6.93
N HIS A 130 4.51 -1.24 6.68
CA HIS A 130 4.82 0.16 6.98
C HIS A 130 4.08 1.12 6.02
N PRO A 131 3.41 2.19 6.52
CA PRO A 131 2.59 3.08 5.71
C PRO A 131 3.32 3.74 4.52
N GLN A 132 4.59 4.09 4.69
CA GLN A 132 5.41 4.68 3.61
C GLN A 132 5.69 3.72 2.45
N LEU A 133 5.87 2.42 2.75
CA LEU A 133 6.01 1.41 1.70
C LEU A 133 4.68 1.24 0.98
N HIS A 134 3.57 1.13 1.72
CA HIS A 134 2.22 1.12 1.15
C HIS A 134 1.97 2.32 0.22
N GLN A 135 2.34 3.54 0.63
CA GLN A 135 2.19 4.74 -0.19
C GLN A 135 2.92 4.60 -1.54
N SER A 136 4.19 4.19 -1.51
CA SER A 136 5.01 4.06 -2.72
C SER A 136 4.45 3.01 -3.68
N ILE A 137 4.01 1.86 -3.13
CA ILE A 137 3.38 0.78 -3.90
C ILE A 137 2.03 1.24 -4.49
N ALA A 138 1.22 1.98 -3.72
CA ALA A 138 -0.05 2.51 -4.17
C ALA A 138 0.11 3.45 -5.38
N GLN A 139 1.12 4.32 -5.35
CA GLN A 139 1.43 5.24 -6.45
C GLN A 139 1.87 4.50 -7.71
N ILE A 140 2.63 3.41 -7.59
CA ILE A 140 3.03 2.57 -8.72
C ILE A 140 1.79 1.90 -9.35
N LEU A 141 0.96 1.24 -8.53
CA LEU A 141 -0.25 0.55 -8.98
C LEU A 141 -1.26 1.52 -9.61
N TRP A 142 -1.35 2.76 -9.09
CA TRP A 142 -2.19 3.80 -9.68
C TRP A 142 -1.70 4.22 -11.06
N LYS A 143 -0.38 4.38 -11.26
CA LYS A 143 0.20 4.64 -12.60
C LYS A 143 -0.11 3.51 -13.58
N GLU A 144 -0.12 2.26 -13.10
CA GLU A 144 -0.50 1.06 -13.84
C GLU A 144 -2.02 0.89 -14.04
N LYS A 145 -2.84 1.82 -13.53
CA LYS A 145 -4.32 1.77 -13.57
C LYS A 145 -4.92 0.55 -12.87
N ASN A 146 -4.16 -0.09 -11.97
CA ASN A 146 -4.66 -1.11 -11.06
C ASN A 146 -5.29 -0.45 -9.82
N TYR A 147 -6.47 0.14 -10.03
CA TYR A 147 -7.17 0.91 -9.00
C TYR A 147 -7.57 0.10 -7.77
N VAL A 148 -7.85 -1.19 -7.95
CA VAL A 148 -8.28 -2.07 -6.85
C VAL A 148 -7.16 -2.23 -5.84
N LEU A 149 -5.98 -2.64 -6.30
CA LEU A 149 -4.82 -2.78 -5.42
C LEU A 149 -4.27 -1.42 -4.98
N ALA A 150 -4.25 -0.41 -5.86
CA ALA A 150 -3.81 0.94 -5.49
C ALA A 150 -4.62 1.48 -4.30
N ARG A 151 -5.95 1.34 -4.35
CA ARG A 151 -6.83 1.76 -3.26
C ARG A 151 -6.56 0.99 -1.96
N TYR A 152 -6.37 -0.32 -2.03
CA TYR A 152 -5.96 -1.13 -0.88
C TYR A 152 -4.69 -0.55 -0.23
N HIS A 153 -3.63 -0.33 -1.00
CA HIS A 153 -2.38 0.19 -0.45
C HIS A 153 -2.50 1.64 0.03
N PHE A 154 -3.27 2.51 -0.65
CA PHE A 154 -3.53 3.87 -0.15
C PHE A 154 -4.25 3.85 1.20
N LEU A 155 -5.17 2.92 1.41
CA LEU A 155 -5.92 2.80 2.67
C LEU A 155 -5.01 2.44 3.86
N HIS A 156 -3.96 1.66 3.63
CA HIS A 156 -2.91 1.33 4.62
C HIS A 156 -1.76 2.37 4.68
N SER A 157 -1.84 3.43 3.88
CA SER A 157 -0.86 4.51 3.87
C SER A 157 -1.32 5.71 4.72
N THR A 158 -0.45 6.72 4.82
CA THR A 158 -0.77 8.04 5.39
C THR A 158 -1.00 9.12 4.31
N ASP A 159 -1.16 8.72 3.04
CA ASP A 159 -1.30 9.62 1.89
C ASP A 159 -2.76 9.86 1.51
N GLY A 160 -3.46 10.66 2.32
CA GLY A 160 -4.86 11.03 2.08
C GLY A 160 -5.02 11.83 0.78
N PHE A 161 -4.12 12.77 0.52
CA PHE A 161 -4.06 13.55 -0.72
C PHE A 161 -3.93 12.67 -1.98
N GLY A 162 -2.96 11.75 -2.01
CA GLY A 162 -2.75 10.85 -3.13
C GLY A 162 -3.93 9.90 -3.34
N CYS A 163 -4.51 9.39 -2.25
CA CYS A 163 -5.73 8.59 -2.29
C CYS A 163 -6.89 9.37 -2.91
N ALA A 164 -7.10 10.63 -2.50
CA ALA A 164 -8.14 11.49 -3.03
C ALA A 164 -7.98 11.72 -4.53
N ALA A 165 -6.77 12.05 -4.99
CA ALA A 165 -6.48 12.26 -6.41
C ALA A 165 -6.76 11.00 -7.24
N MET A 166 -6.36 9.82 -6.73
CA MET A 166 -6.65 8.54 -7.35
C MET A 166 -8.16 8.25 -7.41
N LEU A 167 -8.91 8.53 -6.35
CA LEU A 167 -10.37 8.36 -6.32
C LEU A 167 -11.08 9.31 -7.30
N VAL A 168 -10.61 10.56 -7.42
CA VAL A 168 -11.14 11.52 -8.41
C VAL A 168 -10.94 10.98 -9.82
N GLU A 169 -9.73 10.48 -10.13
CA GLU A 169 -9.44 9.87 -11.43
C GLU A 169 -10.34 8.64 -11.69
N LEU A 170 -10.43 7.75 -10.71
CA LEU A 170 -11.22 6.53 -10.79
C LEU A 170 -12.70 6.83 -11.06
N HIS A 171 -13.31 7.74 -10.30
CA HIS A 171 -14.70 8.13 -10.52
C HIS A 171 -14.90 8.76 -11.90
N ARG A 172 -14.00 9.65 -12.35
CA ARG A 172 -14.12 10.27 -13.67
C ARG A 172 -14.00 9.29 -14.83
N GLN A 173 -13.22 8.22 -14.68
CA GLN A 173 -13.00 7.24 -15.74
C GLN A 173 -14.02 6.10 -15.73
N ARG A 174 -14.49 5.68 -14.54
CA ARG A 174 -15.25 4.44 -14.38
C ARG A 174 -16.52 4.57 -13.53
N GLY A 175 -16.74 5.71 -12.88
CA GLY A 175 -17.88 5.92 -11.98
C GLY A 175 -19.08 6.60 -12.64
N TYR A 176 -20.27 6.36 -12.11
CA TYR A 176 -21.45 7.12 -12.51
C TYR A 176 -21.51 8.46 -11.78
N SER A 177 -22.04 9.50 -12.42
CA SER A 177 -22.16 10.85 -11.82
C SER A 177 -22.94 10.88 -10.50
N SER A 178 -23.86 9.93 -10.31
CA SER A 178 -24.63 9.76 -9.06
C SER A 178 -23.83 9.15 -7.92
N GLU A 179 -22.63 8.62 -8.16
CA GLU A 179 -21.82 7.89 -7.17
C GLU A 179 -20.68 8.74 -6.59
N VAL A 180 -20.50 9.98 -7.06
CA VAL A 180 -19.39 10.86 -6.67
C VAL A 180 -19.17 10.95 -5.15
N ASP A 181 -20.25 10.95 -4.37
CA ASP A 181 -20.22 10.99 -2.91
C ASP A 181 -19.99 9.61 -2.27
N LEU A 182 -20.38 8.52 -2.94
CA LEU A 182 -20.16 7.15 -2.48
C LEU A 182 -18.68 6.76 -2.51
N PHE A 183 -17.92 7.19 -3.52
CA PHE A 183 -16.47 6.91 -3.61
C PHE A 183 -15.73 7.43 -2.37
N ILE A 184 -15.97 8.69 -2.01
CA ILE A 184 -15.28 9.30 -0.87
C ILE A 184 -15.87 8.84 0.47
N ALA A 185 -17.19 8.66 0.57
CA ALA A 185 -17.81 8.13 1.79
C ALA A 185 -17.23 6.76 2.16
N GLN A 186 -17.11 5.86 1.17
CA GLN A 186 -16.52 4.55 1.39
C GLN A 186 -15.07 4.67 1.89
N ALA A 187 -14.22 5.47 1.23
CA ALA A 187 -12.83 5.63 1.64
C ALA A 187 -12.70 6.18 3.07
N VAL A 188 -13.46 7.22 3.42
CA VAL A 188 -13.43 7.83 4.76
C VAL A 188 -13.86 6.83 5.83
N LEU A 189 -14.97 6.11 5.61
CA LEU A 189 -15.44 5.10 6.56
C LEU A 189 -14.41 4.01 6.79
N GLN A 190 -13.74 3.55 5.73
CA GLN A 190 -12.70 2.53 5.83
C GLN A 190 -11.46 3.03 6.58
N TYR A 191 -11.00 4.26 6.34
CA TYR A 191 -9.90 4.85 7.12
C TYR A 191 -10.25 4.93 8.61
N LEU A 192 -11.49 5.32 8.94
CA LEU A 192 -11.97 5.34 10.32
C LEU A 192 -12.00 3.93 10.94
N CYS A 193 -12.39 2.90 10.18
CA CYS A 193 -12.32 1.50 10.61
C CYS A 193 -10.89 1.00 10.89
N LEU A 194 -9.87 1.68 10.36
CA LEU A 194 -8.44 1.42 10.59
C LEU A 194 -7.81 2.37 11.63
N HIS A 195 -8.61 3.08 12.41
CA HIS A 195 -8.16 4.08 13.38
C HIS A 195 -7.39 5.28 12.77
N ASN A 196 -7.39 5.44 11.44
CA ASN A 196 -6.62 6.45 10.74
C ASN A 196 -7.44 7.74 10.52
N LYS A 197 -7.72 8.45 11.63
CA LYS A 197 -8.51 9.70 11.62
C LYS A 197 -7.89 10.81 10.77
N THR A 198 -6.57 10.91 10.78
CA THR A 198 -5.82 11.96 10.07
C THR A 198 -6.00 11.80 8.56
N SER A 199 -5.77 10.59 8.03
CA SER A 199 -5.92 10.34 6.58
C SER A 199 -7.38 10.37 6.15
N ALA A 200 -8.31 9.95 7.02
CA ALA A 200 -9.76 10.05 6.77
C ALA A 200 -10.21 11.50 6.54
N LYS A 201 -9.63 12.46 7.28
CA LYS A 201 -9.92 13.88 7.11
C LYS A 201 -9.22 14.45 5.87
N ASP A 202 -7.93 14.15 5.71
CA ASP A 202 -7.13 14.64 4.58
C ASP A 202 -7.70 14.17 3.23
N VAL A 203 -8.08 12.90 3.11
CA VAL A 203 -8.71 12.37 1.88
C VAL A 203 -10.05 13.04 1.60
N PHE A 204 -10.87 13.31 2.62
CA PHE A 204 -12.16 13.97 2.47
C PHE A 204 -12.00 15.41 1.99
N ASP A 205 -11.14 16.18 2.66
CA ASP A 205 -10.90 17.58 2.33
C ASP A 205 -10.27 17.71 0.93
N SER A 206 -9.29 16.84 0.62
CA SER A 206 -8.64 16.81 -0.70
C SER A 206 -9.61 16.43 -1.81
N TYR A 207 -10.41 15.37 -1.63
CA TYR A 207 -11.35 14.91 -2.66
C TYR A 207 -12.45 15.94 -2.93
N THR A 208 -13.06 16.48 -1.88
CA THR A 208 -14.15 17.46 -2.01
C THR A 208 -13.71 18.78 -2.60
N THR A 209 -12.43 19.15 -2.44
CA THR A 209 -11.84 20.35 -3.04
C THR A 209 -11.44 20.14 -4.51
N GLN A 210 -10.91 18.97 -4.85
CA GLN A 210 -10.36 18.70 -6.19
C GLN A 210 -11.39 18.17 -7.20
N HIS A 211 -12.50 17.58 -6.73
CA HIS A 211 -13.42 16.90 -7.62
C HIS A 211 -14.30 17.88 -8.44
N PRO A 212 -14.24 17.87 -9.79
CA PRO A 212 -14.87 18.91 -10.62
C PRO A 212 -16.41 18.95 -10.58
N ILE A 213 -17.06 17.82 -10.24
CA ILE A 213 -18.52 17.75 -10.11
C ILE A 213 -19.01 18.36 -8.79
N ILE A 214 -18.14 18.48 -7.78
CA ILE A 214 -18.51 19.03 -6.48
C ILE A 214 -18.44 20.57 -6.59
N LYS A 215 -19.55 21.17 -7.02
CA LYS A 215 -19.66 22.61 -7.34
C LYS A 215 -19.39 23.54 -6.16
N LYS A 216 -19.55 23.04 -4.92
CA LYS A 216 -19.30 23.79 -3.69
C LYS A 216 -18.25 23.05 -2.87
N THR A 217 -17.05 23.62 -2.81
CA THR A 217 -15.89 23.09 -2.08
C THR A 217 -16.00 23.42 -0.58
N GLY A 218 -17.11 22.99 0.04
CA GLY A 218 -17.27 23.13 1.48
C GLY A 218 -18.69 22.90 2.00
N PRO A 219 -18.81 22.63 3.31
CA PRO A 219 -20.08 22.44 3.98
C PRO A 219 -20.89 23.76 4.06
N PRO A 220 -22.24 23.71 4.05
CA PRO A 220 -23.02 22.53 3.71
C PRO A 220 -22.91 22.24 2.20
N TYR A 221 -22.63 20.98 1.87
CA TYR A 221 -22.64 20.44 0.53
C TYR A 221 -24.08 20.28 0.04
N ILE A 222 -24.27 20.28 -1.28
CA ILE A 222 -25.57 19.96 -1.89
C ILE A 222 -25.91 18.47 -1.66
N LEU A 223 -24.89 17.60 -1.67
CA LEU A 223 -25.02 16.16 -1.49
C LEU A 223 -25.16 15.82 0.00
N PRO A 224 -26.29 15.24 0.46
CA PRO A 224 -26.51 14.95 1.88
C PRO A 224 -25.46 14.00 2.46
N LEU A 225 -25.01 13.00 1.70
CA LEU A 225 -24.00 12.04 2.15
C LEU A 225 -22.65 12.72 2.45
N LEU A 226 -22.25 13.75 1.69
CA LEU A 226 -21.03 14.50 2.01
C LEU A 226 -21.17 15.29 3.33
N ASN A 227 -22.36 15.83 3.61
CA ASN A 227 -22.63 16.47 4.90
C ASN A 227 -22.58 15.45 6.04
N PHE A 228 -23.13 14.26 5.84
CA PHE A 228 -23.03 13.15 6.80
C PHE A 228 -21.57 12.84 7.13
N ILE A 229 -20.73 12.63 6.12
CA ILE A 229 -19.31 12.30 6.32
C ILE A 229 -18.57 13.45 7.01
N TRP A 230 -18.83 14.70 6.61
CA TRP A 230 -18.24 15.87 7.26
C TRP A 230 -18.59 15.95 8.76
N PHE A 231 -19.88 15.78 9.11
CA PHE A 231 -20.31 15.73 10.50
C PHE A 231 -19.75 14.52 11.24
N LEU A 232 -19.67 13.35 10.59
CA LEU A 232 -19.12 12.13 11.18
C LEU A 232 -17.68 12.35 11.63
N LEU A 233 -16.84 12.94 10.77
CA LEU A 233 -15.46 13.29 11.12
C LEU A 233 -15.39 14.19 12.37
N LYS A 234 -16.29 15.18 12.48
CA LYS A 234 -16.38 16.05 13.68
C LYS A 234 -16.86 15.32 14.92
N VAL A 235 -17.84 14.43 14.78
CA VAL A 235 -18.38 13.66 15.90
C VAL A 235 -17.34 12.68 16.43
N VAL A 236 -16.59 12.02 15.54
CA VAL A 236 -15.46 11.14 15.88
C VAL A 236 -14.34 11.90 16.59
N GLU A 237 -14.03 13.14 16.18
CA GLU A 237 -13.10 14.02 16.91
C GLU A 237 -13.63 14.33 18.34
N SER A 238 -14.94 14.52 18.50
CA SER A 238 -15.55 14.92 19.77
C SER A 238 -15.84 13.78 20.76
N GLY A 239 -15.88 12.52 20.30
CA GLY A 239 -16.22 11.35 21.13
C GLY A 239 -17.67 11.28 21.63
N LYS A 240 -18.58 12.11 21.12
CA LYS A 240 -19.98 12.20 21.60
C LYS A 240 -20.88 11.14 20.95
N LEU A 241 -21.09 10.00 21.61
CA LEU A 241 -21.96 8.91 21.13
C LEU A 241 -23.38 9.37 20.77
N ALA A 242 -24.02 10.20 21.62
CA ALA A 242 -25.37 10.69 21.35
C ALA A 242 -25.46 11.47 20.02
N ALA A 243 -24.44 12.27 19.70
CA ALA A 243 -24.36 12.99 18.43
C ALA A 243 -24.17 12.03 17.26
N PHE A 244 -23.37 10.97 17.43
CA PHE A 244 -23.18 9.92 16.42
C PHE A 244 -24.50 9.20 16.11
N THR A 245 -25.24 8.78 17.14
CA THR A 245 -26.52 8.09 16.97
C THR A 245 -27.55 8.94 16.24
N VAL A 246 -27.70 10.22 16.64
CA VAL A 246 -28.62 11.15 15.96
C VAL A 246 -28.19 11.39 14.51
N LEU A 247 -26.89 11.52 14.25
CA LEU A 247 -26.36 11.70 12.90
C LEU A 247 -26.70 10.50 11.99
N CYS A 248 -26.48 9.27 12.47
CA CYS A 248 -26.81 8.06 11.71
C CYS A 248 -28.31 7.94 11.43
N GLN A 249 -29.17 8.29 12.39
CA GLN A 249 -30.63 8.29 12.21
C GLN A 249 -31.06 9.32 11.15
N GLN A 250 -30.55 10.55 11.23
CA GLN A 250 -30.96 11.64 10.34
C GLN A 250 -30.56 11.41 8.88
N TYR A 251 -29.44 10.71 8.65
CA TYR A 251 -28.90 10.45 7.31
C TYR A 251 -29.14 9.02 6.81
N GLN A 252 -30.03 8.26 7.45
CA GLN A 252 -30.28 6.85 7.13
C GLN A 252 -30.50 6.61 5.63
N THR A 253 -31.34 7.40 4.96
CA THR A 253 -31.60 7.28 3.51
C THR A 253 -30.35 7.48 2.65
N SER A 254 -29.38 8.29 3.11
CA SER A 254 -28.10 8.47 2.41
C SER A 254 -27.13 7.33 2.67
N ILE A 255 -27.14 6.78 3.89
CA ILE A 255 -26.28 5.67 4.32
C ILE A 255 -26.70 4.37 3.62
N GLU A 256 -28.00 4.10 3.54
CA GLU A 256 -28.55 2.86 2.96
C GLU A 256 -28.33 2.72 1.44
N ARG A 257 -27.79 3.76 0.77
CA ARG A 257 -27.36 3.68 -0.64
C ARG A 257 -26.24 2.66 -0.84
N ASP A 258 -25.41 2.41 0.17
CA ASP A 258 -24.43 1.31 0.18
C ASP A 258 -24.61 0.49 1.48
N PRO A 259 -25.08 -0.76 1.39
CA PRO A 259 -25.27 -1.62 2.56
C PRO A 259 -24.01 -1.85 3.40
N SER A 260 -22.81 -1.72 2.82
CA SER A 260 -21.54 -1.87 3.56
C SER A 260 -21.29 -0.76 4.58
N TYR A 261 -21.92 0.41 4.41
CA TYR A 261 -21.74 1.53 5.32
C TYR A 261 -22.28 1.24 6.72
N ILE A 262 -23.33 0.42 6.83
CA ILE A 262 -23.87 0.01 8.13
C ILE A 262 -22.82 -0.78 8.90
N GLU A 263 -22.15 -1.73 8.25
CA GLU A 263 -21.08 -2.54 8.86
C GLU A 263 -19.88 -1.68 9.27
N TYR A 264 -19.51 -0.70 8.44
CA TYR A 264 -18.44 0.24 8.78
C TYR A 264 -18.81 1.13 9.96
N LEU A 265 -20.04 1.65 10.00
CA LEU A 265 -20.52 2.50 11.09
C LEU A 265 -20.62 1.73 12.40
N ASP A 266 -21.03 0.46 12.38
CA ASP A 266 -21.00 -0.41 13.57
C ASP A 266 -19.57 -0.60 14.09
N LYS A 267 -18.60 -0.78 13.20
CA LYS A 267 -17.18 -0.88 13.58
C LYS A 267 -16.63 0.44 14.11
N ILE A 268 -16.97 1.57 13.48
CA ILE A 268 -16.64 2.92 13.96
C ILE A 268 -17.25 3.16 15.34
N ALA A 269 -18.48 2.68 15.57
CA ALA A 269 -19.18 2.79 16.84
C ALA A 269 -18.43 2.08 17.97
N GLN A 270 -17.94 0.86 17.69
CA GLN A 270 -17.10 0.09 18.60
C GLN A 270 -15.77 0.80 18.87
N ILE A 271 -15.09 1.27 17.82
CA ILE A 271 -13.75 1.85 17.91
C ILE A 271 -13.74 3.18 18.68
N PHE A 272 -14.64 4.11 18.34
CA PHE A 272 -14.55 5.50 18.83
C PHE A 272 -15.51 5.81 19.98
N PHE A 273 -16.54 4.99 20.20
CA PHE A 273 -17.56 5.25 21.23
C PHE A 273 -17.79 4.07 22.19
N GLY A 274 -17.06 2.96 22.05
CA GLY A 274 -17.12 1.82 22.98
C GLY A 274 -18.45 1.05 22.95
N VAL A 275 -19.21 1.15 21.85
CA VAL A 275 -20.45 0.38 21.68
C VAL A 275 -20.10 -1.11 21.53
N PRO A 276 -20.80 -2.04 22.22
CA PRO A 276 -20.53 -3.46 22.07
C PRO A 276 -20.87 -3.95 20.65
N PRO A 277 -20.18 -4.99 20.14
CA PRO A 277 -20.46 -5.52 18.81
C PRO A 277 -21.92 -6.02 18.72
N PRO A 278 -22.60 -5.78 17.58
CA PRO A 278 -23.93 -6.33 17.37
C PRO A 278 -23.90 -7.87 17.43
N ARG A 279 -24.99 -8.48 17.91
CA ARG A 279 -25.11 -9.95 17.97
C ARG A 279 -24.86 -10.53 16.58
N PRO A 280 -24.09 -11.63 16.45
CA PRO A 280 -23.72 -12.17 15.15
C PRO A 280 -24.98 -12.53 14.36
N ARG A 281 -25.29 -11.74 13.32
CA ARG A 281 -26.19 -12.16 12.25
C ARG A 281 -25.45 -13.25 11.47
N SER A 282 -26.12 -14.33 11.11
CA SER A 282 -25.53 -15.43 10.32
C SER A 282 -25.07 -14.90 8.96
N GLN A 283 -23.84 -14.38 8.88
CA GLN A 283 -23.23 -13.95 7.64
C GLN A 283 -22.73 -15.19 6.91
N GLY A 284 -23.32 -15.47 5.74
CA GLY A 284 -22.78 -16.45 4.80
C GLY A 284 -21.38 -16.04 4.31
N LEU A 285 -20.68 -16.99 3.67
CA LEU A 285 -19.29 -16.91 3.21
C LEU A 285 -18.89 -15.60 2.49
N PHE A 286 -19.83 -14.86 1.91
CA PHE A 286 -19.60 -13.58 1.22
C PHE A 286 -19.34 -12.38 2.15
N GLY A 287 -19.73 -12.43 3.44
CA GLY A 287 -19.50 -11.33 4.39
C GLY A 287 -18.05 -11.24 4.89
N MET A 288 -17.38 -12.39 5.03
CA MET A 288 -15.99 -12.46 5.51
C MET A 288 -14.98 -11.79 4.56
N CYS A 289 -15.28 -11.73 3.25
CA CYS A 289 -14.44 -11.06 2.25
C CYS A 289 -14.57 -9.52 2.25
N LYS A 290 -15.59 -8.92 2.89
CA LYS A 290 -15.78 -7.45 2.90
C LYS A 290 -15.04 -6.73 4.04
N MET A 291 -14.57 -7.46 5.04
CA MET A 291 -13.90 -6.90 6.23
C MET A 291 -12.38 -7.15 6.27
N GLN A 292 -11.81 -7.83 5.27
CA GLN A 292 -10.37 -7.89 5.07
C GLN A 292 -9.95 -6.62 4.34
N PHE A 293 -9.64 -5.59 5.13
CA PHE A 293 -9.01 -4.37 4.64
C PHE A 293 -7.56 -4.60 4.29
#